data_AF-A0A2T0VNR3-F1
#
_entry.id   AF-A0A2T0VNR3-F1
#
_cell.length_a   1.000
_cell.length_b   1.000
_cell.length_c   1.000
_cell.angle_alpha   90.00
_cell.angle_beta   90.00
_cell.angle_gamma   90.00
#
_symmetry.space_group_name_H-M   'P 1'
#
loop_
_entity.id
_entity.type
_entity.pdbx_description
1 polymer ?
#
loop_
_entity_poly.entity_id
_entity_poly.type
_entity_poly.pdbx_seq_one_letter_code
_entity_poly.pdbx_strand_id
1 'polypeptide(L)'
;MVGIFLLIYFLPAGTARFDNAVLEGIRLTHCYAQEHVILCLLPAFLIAGAMAAYLSQGAVMHYLGPAAPKPVAFGMASVSRMLLAVCSCTVLPLFGGIYRRGAGLGLTVEIEKVTDMNAIIDKGVMRTPALGVDGEVIVEGKVASAEEIQRLLKA
;
A
#
# COMPACT_ATOMS: atom_id res chain seq x y z
N MET A 1 3.36 -38.75 4.12
CA MET A 1 3.28 -39.65 2.94
C MET A 1 1.99 -40.45 2.90
N VAL A 2 1.62 -41.21 3.94
CA VAL A 2 0.38 -42.01 3.96
C VAL A 2 -0.91 -41.19 3.79
N GLY A 3 -0.99 -39.99 4.40
CA GLY A 3 -2.16 -39.11 4.24
C GLY A 3 -2.39 -38.61 2.81
N ILE A 4 -1.31 -38.31 2.08
CA ILE A 4 -1.37 -37.90 0.66
C ILE A 4 -1.81 -39.08 -0.21
N PHE A 5 -1.32 -40.28 0.10
CA PHE A 5 -1.70 -41.51 -0.60
C PHE A 5 -3.18 -41.85 -0.41
N LEU A 6 -3.70 -41.76 0.83
CA LEU A 6 -5.13 -41.99 1.10
C LEU A 6 -6.02 -40.94 0.43
N LEU A 7 -5.59 -39.69 0.37
CA LEU A 7 -6.33 -38.62 -0.28
C LEU A 7 -6.43 -38.82 -1.81
N ILE A 8 -5.36 -39.29 -2.45
CA ILE A 8 -5.37 -39.65 -3.88
C ILE A 8 -6.22 -40.91 -4.12
N TYR A 9 -6.15 -41.90 -3.23
CA TYR A 9 -6.92 -43.14 -3.34
C TYR A 9 -8.43 -42.94 -3.18
N PHE A 10 -8.85 -42.04 -2.28
CA PHE A 10 -10.27 -41.68 -2.09
C PHE A 10 -10.77 -40.61 -3.08
N LEU A 11 -9.89 -40.09 -3.93
CA LEU A 11 -10.30 -39.13 -4.96
C LEU A 11 -11.10 -39.87 -6.04
N PRO A 12 -12.35 -39.49 -6.34
CA PRO A 12 -13.20 -40.16 -7.33
C PRO A 12 -12.80 -39.80 -8.78
N ALA A 13 -11.50 -39.95 -9.06
CA ALA A 13 -10.91 -39.77 -10.39
C ALA A 13 -11.48 -40.82 -11.36
N GLY A 14 -11.99 -40.38 -12.51
CA GLY A 14 -12.66 -41.26 -13.48
C GLY A 14 -14.18 -41.33 -13.35
N THR A 15 -14.79 -40.59 -12.41
CA THR A 15 -16.24 -40.34 -12.47
C THR A 15 -16.49 -39.15 -13.40
N ALA A 16 -17.46 -39.27 -14.31
CA ALA A 16 -17.80 -38.21 -15.26
C ALA A 16 -18.09 -36.86 -14.56
N ARG A 17 -18.57 -36.88 -13.32
CA ARG A 17 -18.83 -35.68 -12.52
C ARG A 17 -17.55 -34.99 -12.04
N PHE A 18 -16.54 -35.74 -11.61
CA PHE A 18 -15.27 -35.19 -11.13
C PHE A 18 -14.43 -34.66 -12.30
N ASP A 19 -14.36 -35.42 -13.39
CA ASP A 19 -13.57 -35.04 -14.56
C ASP A 19 -14.12 -33.75 -15.22
N ASN A 20 -15.45 -33.63 -15.34
CA ASN A 20 -16.08 -32.40 -15.84
C ASN A 20 -15.88 -31.22 -14.87
N ALA A 21 -15.95 -31.42 -13.55
CA ALA A 21 -15.73 -30.34 -12.58
C ALA A 21 -14.30 -29.79 -12.61
N VAL A 22 -13.30 -30.67 -12.77
CA VAL A 22 -11.89 -30.27 -12.92
C VAL A 22 -11.68 -29.53 -14.24
N LEU A 23 -12.25 -30.02 -15.34
CA LEU A 23 -12.11 -29.39 -16.65
C LEU A 23 -12.76 -27.99 -16.68
N GLU A 24 -13.96 -27.86 -16.11
CA GLU A 24 -14.69 -26.59 -16.02
C GLU A 24 -13.92 -25.57 -15.16
N GLY A 25 -13.34 -26.02 -14.04
CA GLY A 25 -12.51 -25.18 -13.17
C GLY A 25 -11.25 -24.64 -13.86
N ILE A 26 -10.57 -25.47 -14.64
CA ILE A 26 -9.42 -25.06 -15.45
C ILE A 26 -9.85 -24.08 -16.55
N ARG A 27 -10.99 -24.34 -17.21
CA ARG A 27 -11.52 -23.50 -18.30
C ARG A 27 -11.95 -22.11 -17.79
N LEU A 28 -12.58 -22.04 -16.61
CA LEU A 28 -12.91 -20.80 -15.92
C LEU A 28 -11.66 -20.00 -15.54
N THR A 29 -10.64 -20.68 -15.00
CA THR A 29 -9.38 -20.03 -14.60
C THR A 29 -8.63 -19.47 -15.82
N HIS A 30 -8.61 -20.21 -16.93
CA HIS A 30 -8.01 -19.76 -18.18
C HIS A 30 -8.75 -18.55 -18.78
N CYS A 31 -10.08 -18.62 -18.84
CA CYS A 31 -10.92 -17.52 -19.31
C CYS A 31 -10.72 -16.26 -18.44
N TYR A 32 -10.75 -16.44 -17.11
CA TYR A 32 -10.48 -15.37 -16.16
C TYR A 32 -9.08 -14.78 -16.32
N ALA A 33 -8.05 -15.60 -16.47
CA ALA A 33 -6.68 -15.11 -16.65
C ALA A 33 -6.52 -14.31 -17.96
N GLN A 34 -7.13 -14.75 -19.07
CA GLN A 34 -7.09 -14.00 -20.33
C GLN A 34 -7.80 -12.65 -20.20
N GLU A 35 -9.01 -12.64 -19.66
CA GLU A 35 -9.85 -11.44 -19.55
C GLU A 35 -9.28 -10.46 -18.50
N HIS A 36 -8.84 -10.96 -17.34
CA HIS A 36 -8.37 -10.15 -16.21
C HIS A 36 -7.01 -9.49 -16.47
N VAL A 37 -6.09 -10.17 -17.17
CA VAL A 37 -4.80 -9.56 -17.56
C VAL A 37 -5.03 -8.42 -18.55
N ILE A 38 -5.92 -8.60 -19.53
CA ILE A 38 -6.17 -7.57 -20.55
C ILE A 38 -6.93 -6.37 -19.96
N LEU A 39 -7.99 -6.62 -19.18
CA LEU A 39 -8.87 -5.56 -18.67
C LEU A 39 -8.30 -4.78 -17.49
N CYS A 40 -7.35 -5.33 -16.73
CA CYS A 40 -6.83 -4.68 -15.52
C CYS A 40 -5.37 -4.23 -15.66
N LEU A 41 -4.51 -5.09 -16.21
CA LEU A 41 -3.06 -4.85 -16.24
C LEU A 41 -2.70 -3.76 -17.26
N LEU A 42 -3.27 -3.82 -18.47
CA LEU A 42 -3.04 -2.83 -19.53
C LEU A 42 -3.46 -1.40 -19.12
N PRO A 43 -4.70 -1.14 -18.63
CA PRO A 43 -5.05 0.19 -18.16
C PRO A 43 -4.26 0.60 -16.92
N ALA A 44 -3.94 -0.30 -16.00
CA ALA A 44 -3.13 0.03 -14.83
C ALA A 44 -1.73 0.52 -15.22
N PHE A 45 -1.05 -0.16 -16.16
CA PHE A 45 0.27 0.27 -16.64
C PHE A 45 0.22 1.58 -17.43
N LEU A 46 -0.82 1.78 -18.24
CA LEU A 46 -1.03 3.02 -18.97
C LEU A 46 -1.23 4.21 -18.02
N ILE A 47 -2.07 4.03 -17.00
CA ILE A 47 -2.34 5.05 -15.97
C ILE A 47 -1.07 5.32 -15.15
N ALA A 48 -0.35 4.28 -14.72
CA ALA A 48 0.89 4.43 -13.98
C ALA A 48 1.96 5.19 -14.78
N GLY A 49 2.08 4.91 -16.08
CA GLY A 49 2.97 5.63 -17.00
C GLY A 49 2.55 7.10 -17.18
N ALA A 50 1.26 7.37 -17.33
CA ALA A 50 0.74 8.73 -17.42
C ALA A 50 1.01 9.50 -16.11
N MET A 51 0.75 8.90 -14.94
CA MET A 51 1.06 9.53 -13.66
C MET A 51 2.55 9.79 -13.52
N ALA A 52 3.43 8.87 -13.91
CA ALA A 52 4.88 9.10 -13.86
C ALA A 52 5.35 10.26 -14.75
N ALA A 53 4.71 10.47 -15.91
CA ALA A 53 5.04 11.56 -16.82
C ALA A 53 4.47 12.93 -16.37
N TYR A 54 3.27 12.94 -15.80
CA TYR A 54 2.54 14.18 -15.47
C TYR A 54 2.71 14.63 -14.01
N LEU A 55 3.10 13.75 -13.08
CA LEU A 55 3.23 14.09 -11.67
C LEU A 55 4.63 14.63 -11.35
N SER A 56 4.85 15.92 -11.61
CA SER A 56 6.08 16.60 -11.21
C SER A 56 6.14 16.77 -9.70
N GLN A 57 7.32 16.57 -9.10
CA GLN A 57 7.52 16.71 -7.65
C GLN A 57 7.13 18.11 -7.12
N GLY A 58 7.24 19.14 -7.96
CA GLY A 58 6.82 20.50 -7.63
C GLY A 58 5.30 20.66 -7.49
N ALA A 59 4.51 20.02 -8.35
CA ALA A 59 3.04 20.06 -8.26
C ALA A 59 2.54 19.33 -7.00
N VAL A 60 3.20 18.23 -6.62
CA VAL A 60 2.89 17.51 -5.37
C VAL A 60 3.17 18.40 -4.16
N MET A 61 4.29 19.13 -4.13
CA MET A 61 4.59 20.02 -3.01
C MET A 61 3.70 21.28 -2.96
N HIS A 62 3.12 21.71 -4.08
CA HIS A 62 2.19 22.84 -4.09
C HIS A 62 0.82 22.48 -3.47
N TYR A 63 0.28 21.31 -3.80
CA TYR A 63 -1.07 20.90 -3.36
C TYR A 63 -1.10 19.96 -2.15
N LEU A 64 -0.03 19.18 -1.92
CA LEU A 64 0.12 18.22 -0.82
C LEU A 64 1.29 18.57 0.13
N GLY A 65 1.97 19.71 -0.08
CA GLY A 65 3.06 20.14 0.80
C GLY A 65 2.59 20.64 2.16
N PRO A 66 3.52 20.87 3.11
CA PRO A 66 3.22 21.30 4.48
C PRO A 66 2.58 22.69 4.60
N ALA A 67 2.70 23.52 3.55
CA ALA A 67 2.10 24.85 3.50
C ALA A 67 0.68 24.83 2.88
N ALA A 68 0.21 23.68 2.36
CA ALA A 68 -1.09 23.58 1.72
C ALA A 68 -2.22 23.46 2.77
N PRO A 69 -3.34 24.19 2.62
CA PRO A 69 -4.44 24.08 3.56
C PRO A 69 -5.07 22.68 3.51
N LYS A 70 -5.26 22.07 4.69
CA LYS A 70 -5.85 20.74 4.91
C LYS A 70 -7.06 20.39 4.01
N PRO A 71 -8.06 21.27 3.81
CA PRO A 71 -9.20 20.96 2.94
C PRO A 71 -8.82 20.81 1.46
N VAL A 72 -7.81 21.54 0.97
CA VAL A 72 -7.38 21.45 -0.44
C VAL A 72 -6.59 20.17 -0.68
N ALA A 73 -5.69 19.81 0.24
CA ALA A 73 -4.98 18.54 0.19
C ALA A 73 -5.94 17.34 0.26
N PHE A 74 -6.95 17.41 1.15
CA PHE A 74 -7.96 16.36 1.29
C PHE A 74 -8.89 16.26 0.08
N GLY A 75 -9.33 17.39 -0.47
CA GLY A 75 -10.15 17.44 -1.68
C GLY A 75 -9.41 16.87 -2.88
N MET A 76 -8.15 17.27 -3.07
CA MET A 76 -7.34 16.78 -4.18
C MET A 76 -6.99 15.29 -4.04
N ALA A 77 -6.69 14.81 -2.83
CA ALA A 77 -6.49 13.39 -2.57
C ALA A 77 -7.76 12.56 -2.82
N SER A 78 -8.94 13.08 -2.45
CA SER A 78 -10.22 12.40 -2.66
C SER A 78 -10.61 12.35 -4.13
N VAL A 79 -10.45 13.45 -4.87
CA VAL A 79 -10.73 13.53 -6.30
C VAL A 79 -9.75 12.66 -7.10
N SER A 80 -8.46 12.69 -6.76
CA SER A 80 -7.45 11.83 -7.39
C SER A 80 -7.74 10.34 -7.13
N ARG A 81 -8.13 9.98 -5.90
CA ARG A 81 -8.55 8.60 -5.57
C ARG A 81 -9.83 8.19 -6.29
N MET A 82 -10.78 9.10 -6.45
CA MET A 82 -12.01 8.86 -7.20
C MET A 82 -11.71 8.62 -8.69
N LEU A 83 -10.77 9.39 -9.27
CA LEU A 83 -10.35 9.21 -10.67
C LEU A 83 -9.52 7.95 -10.91
N LEU A 84 -8.74 7.49 -9.90
CA LEU A 84 -7.80 6.36 -10.04
C LEU A 84 -8.27 5.05 -9.39
N ALA A 85 -9.46 5.08 -8.78
CA ALA A 85 -10.39 4.05 -8.33
C ALA A 85 -9.93 2.68 -7.76
N VAL A 86 -8.70 2.16 -7.88
CA VAL A 86 -8.46 0.73 -7.54
C VAL A 86 -7.22 0.42 -6.71
N CYS A 87 -6.18 1.24 -6.66
CA CYS A 87 -4.93 0.79 -6.06
C CYS A 87 -4.57 1.57 -4.77
N SER A 88 -5.01 1.07 -3.62
CA SER A 88 -4.50 1.50 -2.29
C SER A 88 -2.96 1.40 -2.19
N CYS A 89 -2.32 0.63 -3.07
CA CYS A 89 -0.87 0.43 -3.12
C CYS A 89 -0.05 1.62 -3.63
N THR A 90 -0.64 2.72 -4.13
CA THR A 90 0.12 3.94 -4.50
C THR A 90 0.14 5.02 -3.42
N VAL A 91 -0.86 5.03 -2.52
CA VAL A 91 -0.98 6.04 -1.47
C VAL A 91 0.04 5.82 -0.34
N LEU A 92 0.25 4.57 0.07
CA LEU A 92 1.23 4.21 1.11
C LEU A 92 2.68 4.58 0.75
N PRO A 93 3.21 4.25 -0.45
CA PRO A 93 4.57 4.66 -0.82
C PRO A 93 4.67 6.18 -1.05
N LEU A 94 3.60 6.85 -1.49
CA LEU A 94 3.59 8.31 -1.63
C LEU A 94 3.72 9.01 -0.27
N PHE A 95 2.92 8.62 0.73
CA PHE A 95 3.04 9.16 2.08
C PHE A 95 4.40 8.80 2.71
N GLY A 96 4.89 7.58 2.52
CA GLY A 96 6.24 7.19 2.96
C GLY A 96 7.35 8.00 2.30
N GLY A 97 7.18 8.38 1.02
CA GLY A 97 8.10 9.24 0.27
C GLY A 97 8.06 10.70 0.74
N ILE A 98 6.88 11.25 0.99
CA ILE A 98 6.69 12.59 1.56
C ILE A 98 7.30 12.66 2.98
N TYR A 99 7.12 11.59 3.77
CA TYR A 99 7.73 11.46 5.09
C TYR A 99 9.26 11.36 5.02
N ARG A 100 9.79 10.53 4.10
CA ARG A 100 11.24 10.41 3.85
C ARG A 100 11.91 11.71 3.42
N ARG A 101 11.16 12.61 2.78
CA ARG A 101 11.66 13.95 2.41
C ARG A 101 11.37 15.01 3.48
N GLY A 102 11.09 14.56 4.71
CA GLY A 102 10.93 15.41 5.87
C GLY A 102 9.82 16.43 5.69
N ALA A 103 8.69 16.06 5.07
CA ALA A 103 7.48 16.88 4.94
C ALA A 103 7.71 18.39 4.68
N GLY A 104 8.73 18.75 3.87
CA GLY A 104 9.10 20.15 3.60
C GLY A 104 9.52 20.98 4.83
N LEU A 105 9.96 20.33 5.90
CA LEU A 105 10.29 20.94 7.20
C LEU A 105 11.67 21.62 7.26
N GLY A 106 12.52 21.41 6.25
CA GLY A 106 13.88 21.96 6.23
C GLY A 106 14.82 21.34 7.28
N LEU A 107 14.42 20.24 7.92
CA LEU A 107 15.19 19.52 8.92
C LEU A 107 15.83 18.29 8.29
N THR A 108 17.12 18.07 8.54
CA THR A 108 17.82 16.82 8.25
C THR A 108 17.43 15.79 9.31
N VAL A 109 16.34 15.06 9.08
CA VAL A 109 15.93 13.92 9.91
C VAL A 109 16.41 12.63 9.27
N GLU A 110 17.16 11.84 10.03
CA GLU A 110 17.53 10.47 9.66
C GLU A 110 16.36 9.55 10.01
N ILE A 111 15.75 8.93 8.99
CA ILE A 111 14.57 8.06 9.18
C ILE A 111 15.00 6.61 9.03
N GLU A 112 15.00 5.89 10.14
CA GLU A 112 15.18 4.45 10.17
C GLU A 112 13.80 3.75 10.07
N LYS A 113 13.60 2.96 9.02
CA LYS A 113 12.39 2.14 8.89
C LYS A 113 12.60 0.82 9.65
N VAL A 114 12.03 0.72 10.85
CA VAL A 114 11.99 -0.53 11.60
C VAL A 114 10.89 -1.44 11.03
N THR A 115 11.30 -2.53 10.39
CA THR A 115 10.38 -3.59 9.92
C THR A 115 10.44 -4.85 10.77
N ASP A 116 11.45 -4.97 11.63
CA ASP A 116 11.63 -6.12 12.51
C ASP A 116 10.57 -6.09 13.63
N MET A 117 9.80 -7.17 13.74
CA MET A 117 8.69 -7.26 14.69
C MET A 117 9.18 -7.27 16.14
N ASN A 118 10.33 -7.88 16.42
CA ASN A 118 10.89 -7.92 17.76
C ASN A 118 11.32 -6.51 18.17
N ALA A 119 12.00 -5.78 17.27
CA ALA A 119 12.39 -4.40 17.51
C ALA A 119 11.19 -3.44 17.72
N ILE A 120 10.02 -3.74 17.13
CA ILE A 120 8.78 -2.98 17.35
C ILE A 120 8.20 -3.27 18.73
N ILE A 121 8.16 -4.54 19.14
CA ILE A 121 7.65 -4.98 20.44
C ILE A 121 8.56 -4.48 21.58
N ASP A 122 9.88 -4.54 21.41
CA ASP A 122 10.87 -4.08 22.39
C ASP A 122 10.76 -2.57 22.64
N LYS A 123 10.34 -1.80 21.62
CA LYS A 123 10.03 -0.37 21.73
C LYS A 123 8.63 -0.08 22.31
N GLY A 124 7.86 -1.11 22.68
CA GLY A 124 6.55 -0.98 23.31
C GLY A 124 5.41 -0.59 22.36
N VAL A 125 5.62 -0.68 21.04
CA VAL A 125 4.61 -0.25 20.05
C VAL A 125 3.50 -1.27 19.93
N MET A 126 2.30 -0.92 20.38
CA MET A 126 1.14 -1.81 20.37
C MET A 126 0.23 -1.60 19.15
N ARG A 127 0.30 -0.43 18.52
CA ARG A 127 -0.52 -0.08 17.34
C ARG A 127 0.29 0.64 16.25
N THR A 128 0.36 0.02 15.07
CA THR A 128 0.93 0.65 13.87
C THR A 128 -0.13 1.44 13.09
N PRO A 129 0.24 2.56 12.43
CA PRO A 129 1.59 3.13 12.34
C PRO A 129 2.01 3.88 13.61
N ALA A 130 3.31 3.81 13.94
CA ALA A 130 3.92 4.51 15.06
C ALA A 130 5.16 5.31 14.64
N LEU A 131 5.42 6.40 15.34
CA LEU A 131 6.54 7.30 15.13
C LEU A 131 7.31 7.46 16.45
N GLY A 132 8.62 7.29 16.39
CA GLY A 132 9.52 7.63 17.48
C GLY A 132 10.58 8.63 17.04
N VAL A 133 11.06 9.43 18.00
CA VAL A 133 12.16 10.39 17.84
C VAL A 133 13.21 10.02 18.87
N ASP A 134 14.48 9.92 18.43
CA ASP A 134 15.62 9.55 19.30
C ASP A 134 15.43 8.25 20.11
N GLY A 135 14.68 7.30 19.53
CA GLY A 135 14.43 5.98 20.14
C GLY A 135 13.22 5.90 21.06
N GLU A 136 12.56 7.02 21.37
CA GLU A 136 11.33 7.07 22.19
C GLU A 136 10.08 7.15 21.30
N VAL A 137 9.03 6.38 21.65
CA VAL A 137 7.76 6.36 20.89
C VAL A 137 6.89 7.54 21.31
N ILE A 138 6.64 8.46 20.38
CA ILE A 138 5.87 9.69 20.62
C ILE A 138 4.43 9.62 20.11
N VAL A 139 4.17 8.78 19.09
CA VAL A 139 2.84 8.64 18.46
C VAL A 139 2.60 7.19 18.06
N GLU A 140 1.43 6.64 18.43
CA GLU A 140 0.99 5.30 18.04
C GLU A 140 -0.43 5.32 17.44
N GLY A 141 -0.69 4.43 16.48
CA GLY A 141 -2.01 4.19 15.90
C GLY A 141 -2.60 5.35 15.09
N LYS A 142 -1.86 6.45 14.87
CA LYS A 142 -2.29 7.60 14.07
C LYS A 142 -1.15 8.13 13.18
N VAL A 143 -1.52 8.60 11.99
CA VAL A 143 -0.61 9.35 11.13
C VAL A 143 -0.60 10.80 11.63
N ALA A 144 0.47 11.21 12.31
CA ALA A 144 0.63 12.58 12.78
C ALA A 144 0.73 13.55 11.60
N SER A 145 0.08 14.71 11.73
CA SER A 145 0.17 15.77 10.73
C SER A 145 1.55 16.43 10.73
N ALA A 146 2.00 16.96 9.59
CA ALA A 146 3.32 17.57 9.46
C ALA A 146 3.55 18.71 10.47
N GLU A 147 2.50 19.44 10.84
CA GLU A 147 2.60 20.51 11.85
C GLU A 147 2.77 19.98 13.29
N GLU A 148 2.16 18.83 13.59
CA GLU A 148 2.25 18.18 14.91
C GLU A 148 3.67 17.64 15.14
N ILE A 149 4.27 17.06 14.09
CA ILE A 149 5.65 16.57 14.11
C ILE A 149 6.64 17.73 14.28
N GLN A 150 6.43 18.88 13.63
CA GLN A 150 7.27 20.07 13.83
C GLN A 150 7.28 20.56 15.28
N ARG A 151 6.13 20.50 15.97
CA ARG A 151 6.04 20.93 17.36
C ARG A 151 6.79 19.97 18.29
N LEU A 152 6.75 18.68 17.99
CA LEU A 152 7.46 17.66 18.76
C LEU A 152 8.97 17.68 18.53
N LEU A 153 9.43 18.07 17.33
CA LEU A 153 10.86 18.16 16.98
C LEU A 153 11.52 19.51 17.33
N LYS A 154 10.74 20.56 17.64
CA LYS A 154 11.25 21.88 18.06
C LYS A 154 11.18 22.11 19.57
N ALA A 155 10.64 21.14 20.33
CA ALA A 155 10.62 21.14 21.78
C ALA A 155 11.91 20.51 22.31
#